data_AF-A0A935U473-F1
#
_entry.id   AF-A0A935U473-F1
#
_cell.length_a   1.000
_cell.length_b   1.000
_cell.length_c   1.000
_cell.angle_alpha   90.00
_cell.angle_beta   90.00
_cell.angle_gamma   90.00
#
_symmetry.space_group_name_H-M   'P 1'
#
loop_
_entity.id
_entity.type
_entity.pdbx_description
1 polymer ?
#
loop_
_entity_poly.entity_id
_entity_poly.type
_entity_poly.pdbx_seq_one_letter_code
_entity_poly.pdbx_strand_id
1 'polypeptide(L)'
;MPGPSPFLPRLLRIVAVALVAAAGAVHADTLIPPGKYEETALAAVRSAKRSVHLFLYLFNLPAGRASGPGRLAEALIDARRRGVEVDVLLDAGDSPFDPLDRNRAAVEALARGGVAVAYVDGKILHAKAVVVDRKTVILGSSNWTSAAFESNVEADVVMTSTAAAEGLLARMAAVPRRAPPGTTAERRVAVPADFLSPSAVGAMVRRKDEGGLDLYLHFLRVGLSTQAFTEVDVPRAVTALGYKDQGPVANRRRLHKIFRRLDQYGLVEAKETYGRDPAVRARPARSTATVALSDHYFVWGWDRRLPLAGKVFALLSQHYAERSPAGPRWSQSQATLAERHGLTEWFLSRGVVTLRRENLVDVDYDDQPTATDRQRRPSVYTPGAFYDPAAMDRVMGELETRHGADALRRARALARMLYEDNDPRVVEKLIALENRHGRAVMAEAARLLGQKKPDNPKRQYAYFAGVARGLAGGAGADGNAP
;
A
#
# COMPACT_ATOMS: atom_id res chain seq x y z
N MET A 1 30.42 63.51 -61.00
CA MET A 1 31.03 63.02 -59.75
C MET A 1 30.12 61.98 -59.11
N PRO A 2 30.67 61.02 -58.34
CA PRO A 2 30.19 59.64 -58.24
C PRO A 2 29.51 59.27 -56.90
N GLY A 3 28.63 58.25 -56.95
CA GLY A 3 28.27 57.26 -55.91
C GLY A 3 27.56 57.73 -54.61
N PRO A 4 27.02 56.80 -53.77
CA PRO A 4 26.86 55.35 -53.94
C PRO A 4 25.41 54.84 -53.67
N SER A 5 25.11 53.62 -54.13
CA SER A 5 24.07 52.71 -53.59
C SER A 5 24.62 52.09 -52.28
N PRO A 6 23.86 51.53 -51.29
CA PRO A 6 22.91 50.44 -51.55
C PRO A 6 21.81 50.11 -50.49
N PHE A 7 20.99 49.08 -50.80
CA PHE A 7 20.25 48.16 -49.90
C PHE A 7 19.32 48.70 -48.79
N LEU A 8 18.00 48.41 -48.91
CA LEU A 8 17.25 47.49 -48.02
C LEU A 8 15.76 47.37 -48.44
N PRO A 9 15.18 46.16 -48.44
CA PRO A 9 13.73 45.99 -48.29
C PRO A 9 13.36 45.32 -46.96
N ARG A 10 12.14 45.64 -46.49
CA ARG A 10 11.29 44.91 -45.51
C ARG A 10 11.59 45.10 -44.02
N LEU A 11 10.95 46.13 -43.46
CA LEU A 11 10.41 46.10 -42.09
C LEU A 11 9.11 46.91 -42.04
N LEU A 12 8.22 46.54 -41.13
CA LEU A 12 6.91 47.12 -40.79
C LEU A 12 5.67 46.62 -41.56
N ARG A 13 5.20 45.45 -41.16
CA ARG A 13 3.77 45.21 -40.88
C ARG A 13 3.64 44.16 -39.75
N ILE A 14 4.03 44.56 -38.55
CA ILE A 14 3.60 43.89 -37.31
C ILE A 14 3.16 45.00 -36.37
N VAL A 15 1.87 45.32 -36.39
CA VAL A 15 1.18 45.99 -35.28
C VAL A 15 -0.15 45.28 -35.11
N ALA A 16 -0.27 44.65 -33.94
CA ALA A 16 -1.48 44.36 -33.18
C ALA A 16 -2.63 43.61 -33.87
N VAL A 17 -2.62 42.28 -33.72
CA VAL A 17 -3.86 41.55 -33.38
C VAL A 17 -3.64 40.86 -32.04
N ALA A 18 -4.16 41.53 -31.01
CA ALA A 18 -4.66 41.00 -29.75
C ALA A 18 -3.95 39.81 -29.10
N LEU A 19 -3.06 40.16 -28.18
CA LEU A 19 -2.85 39.49 -26.90
C LEU A 19 -4.19 39.42 -26.13
N VAL A 20 -5.04 38.47 -26.50
CA VAL A 20 -6.12 37.91 -25.67
C VAL A 20 -6.22 36.41 -26.02
N ALA A 21 -5.18 35.64 -25.66
CA ALA A 21 -5.40 34.23 -25.33
C ALA A 21 -5.82 34.16 -23.86
N ALA A 22 -6.98 34.77 -23.57
CA ALA A 22 -7.62 34.66 -22.28
C ALA A 22 -8.00 33.19 -22.05
N ALA A 23 -7.84 32.79 -20.79
CA ALA A 23 -8.39 31.60 -20.18
C ALA A 23 -9.71 31.14 -20.82
N GLY A 24 -9.77 29.87 -21.24
CA GLY A 24 -11.02 29.22 -21.62
C GLY A 24 -11.19 28.85 -23.08
N ALA A 25 -10.13 28.39 -23.77
CA ALA A 25 -10.31 27.66 -25.02
C ALA A 25 -11.09 26.36 -24.76
N VAL A 26 -12.41 26.47 -24.87
CA VAL A 26 -13.39 25.41 -24.97
C VAL A 26 -12.93 24.47 -26.09
N HIS A 27 -12.42 23.30 -25.73
CA HIS A 27 -12.03 22.28 -26.71
C HIS A 27 -13.30 21.57 -27.18
N ALA A 28 -13.53 21.65 -28.49
CA ALA A 28 -14.37 20.73 -29.25
C ALA A 28 -13.88 19.29 -29.02
N ASP A 29 -14.77 18.31 -29.17
CA ASP A 29 -14.50 16.88 -28.96
C ASP A 29 -13.16 16.48 -29.58
N THR A 30 -12.13 16.31 -28.74
CA THR A 30 -10.77 16.04 -29.18
C THR A 30 -10.39 14.66 -28.71
N LEU A 31 -10.00 13.79 -29.66
CA LEU A 31 -9.33 12.54 -29.33
C LEU A 31 -8.04 12.89 -28.59
N ILE A 32 -7.87 12.34 -27.39
CA ILE A 32 -6.65 12.54 -26.63
C ILE A 32 -5.52 11.78 -27.33
N PRO A 33 -4.41 12.45 -27.68
CA PRO A 33 -3.29 11.78 -28.35
C PRO A 33 -2.71 10.64 -27.51
N PRO A 34 -2.13 9.60 -28.15
CA PRO A 34 -1.43 8.53 -27.43
C PRO A 34 -0.41 9.07 -26.43
N GLY A 35 -0.42 8.55 -25.20
CA GLY A 35 0.46 8.98 -24.11
C GLY A 35 0.13 10.33 -23.48
N LYS A 36 -0.97 11.01 -23.88
CA LYS A 36 -1.36 12.32 -23.33
C LYS A 36 -2.51 12.30 -22.32
N TYR A 37 -3.13 11.14 -22.08
CA TYR A 37 -4.24 11.01 -21.14
C TYR A 37 -3.94 11.58 -19.76
N GLU A 38 -2.80 11.20 -19.16
CA GLU A 38 -2.46 11.64 -17.82
C GLU A 38 -2.33 13.17 -17.72
N GLU A 39 -1.62 13.79 -18.67
CA GLU A 39 -1.46 15.25 -18.74
C GLU A 39 -2.81 15.95 -18.87
N THR A 40 -3.69 15.45 -19.75
CA THR A 40 -5.04 16.00 -19.98
C THR A 40 -5.93 15.88 -18.73
N ALA A 41 -5.98 14.69 -18.12
CA ALA A 41 -6.77 14.46 -16.92
C ALA A 41 -6.26 15.31 -15.75
N LEU A 42 -4.95 15.42 -15.58
CA LEU A 42 -4.33 16.21 -14.52
C LEU A 42 -4.62 17.70 -14.69
N ALA A 43 -4.55 18.23 -15.92
CA ALA A 43 -4.90 19.61 -16.22
C ALA A 43 -6.38 19.90 -15.95
N ALA A 44 -7.28 18.99 -16.32
CA ALA A 44 -8.71 19.11 -16.04
C ALA A 44 -9.00 19.14 -14.53
N VAL A 45 -8.46 18.19 -13.75
CA VAL A 45 -8.67 18.12 -12.29
C VAL A 45 -8.06 19.33 -11.57
N ARG A 46 -6.86 19.78 -11.98
CA ARG A 46 -6.21 20.95 -11.37
C ARG A 46 -6.94 22.26 -11.65
N SER A 47 -7.57 22.38 -12.81
CA SER A 47 -8.32 23.59 -13.20
C SER A 47 -9.73 23.67 -12.60
N ALA A 48 -10.27 22.56 -12.09
CA ALA A 48 -11.60 22.46 -11.49
C ALA A 48 -11.88 23.53 -10.43
N LYS A 49 -13.07 24.14 -10.50
CA LYS A 49 -13.50 25.24 -9.62
C LYS A 49 -14.68 24.88 -8.71
N ARG A 50 -15.55 23.95 -9.13
CA ARG A 50 -16.80 23.61 -8.44
C ARG A 50 -16.87 22.14 -8.10
N SER A 51 -16.64 21.26 -9.09
CA SER A 51 -16.84 19.82 -8.90
C SER A 51 -15.90 18.96 -9.77
N VAL A 52 -15.55 17.79 -9.26
CA VAL A 52 -14.92 16.70 -10.00
C VAL A 52 -15.65 15.41 -9.65
N HIS A 53 -16.21 14.74 -10.64
CA HIS A 53 -16.81 13.42 -10.49
C HIS A 53 -15.99 12.39 -11.27
N LEU A 54 -15.59 11.32 -10.59
CA LEU A 54 -14.77 10.25 -11.16
C LEU A 54 -15.53 8.94 -11.12
N PHE A 55 -15.66 8.29 -12.28
CA PHE A 55 -16.31 6.99 -12.42
C PHE A 55 -15.31 6.04 -13.08
N LEU A 56 -14.73 5.12 -12.30
CA LEU A 56 -13.65 4.24 -12.80
C LEU A 56 -13.88 2.78 -12.41
N TYR A 57 -13.65 1.91 -13.39
CA TYR A 57 -13.48 0.48 -13.14
C TYR A 57 -12.24 0.21 -12.29
N LEU A 58 -11.09 0.75 -12.69
CA LEU A 58 -9.83 0.49 -12.02
C LEU A 58 -9.03 1.78 -11.80
N PHE A 59 -8.72 2.04 -10.54
CA PHE A 59 -7.80 3.07 -10.06
C PHE A 59 -6.74 2.39 -9.19
N ASN A 60 -5.68 1.92 -9.85
CA ASN A 60 -4.57 1.24 -9.20
C ASN A 60 -3.51 2.27 -8.81
N LEU A 61 -3.18 2.33 -7.52
CA LEU A 61 -2.03 3.06 -7.01
C LEU A 61 -0.84 2.11 -6.82
N PRO A 62 0.12 2.06 -7.76
CA PRO A 62 1.40 1.42 -7.50
C PRO A 62 2.14 2.17 -6.39
N ALA A 63 3.11 1.52 -5.75
CA ALA A 63 3.90 2.16 -4.71
C ALA A 63 4.65 3.39 -5.30
N GLY A 64 4.22 4.61 -4.93
CA GLY A 64 4.86 5.85 -5.38
C GLY A 64 3.90 6.95 -5.82
N ARG A 65 4.02 8.14 -5.22
CA ARG A 65 3.35 9.39 -5.66
C ARG A 65 3.85 9.90 -7.03
N ALA A 66 5.01 9.43 -7.46
CA ALA A 66 5.60 9.76 -8.76
C ALA A 66 5.00 8.98 -9.94
N SER A 67 4.08 8.03 -9.68
CA SER A 67 3.32 7.37 -10.75
C SER A 67 2.21 8.29 -11.28
N GLY A 68 1.79 8.11 -12.53
CA GLY A 68 0.67 8.87 -13.09
C GLY A 68 -0.62 8.78 -12.29
N PRO A 69 -1.07 7.56 -11.89
CA PRO A 69 -2.23 7.42 -11.00
C PRO A 69 -2.03 8.09 -9.63
N GLY A 70 -0.81 8.04 -9.08
CA GLY A 70 -0.46 8.74 -7.84
C GLY A 70 -0.62 10.25 -7.94
N ARG A 71 -0.13 10.87 -9.03
CA ARG A 71 -0.30 12.31 -9.28
C ARG A 71 -1.76 12.71 -9.43
N LEU A 72 -2.59 11.88 -10.06
CA LEU A 72 -4.02 12.11 -10.18
C LEU A 72 -4.74 12.00 -8.82
N ALA A 73 -4.37 11.03 -7.98
CA ALA A 73 -4.90 10.92 -6.62
C ALA A 73 -4.59 12.18 -5.78
N GLU A 74 -3.35 12.67 -5.85
CA GLU A 74 -2.95 13.91 -5.17
C GLU A 74 -3.74 15.12 -5.70
N ALA A 75 -3.93 15.22 -7.02
CA ALA A 75 -4.69 16.31 -7.61
C ALA A 75 -6.15 16.34 -7.16
N LEU A 76 -6.79 15.17 -6.98
CA LEU A 76 -8.14 15.06 -6.41
C LEU A 76 -8.19 15.51 -4.95
N ILE A 77 -7.22 15.07 -4.14
CA ILE A 77 -7.11 15.47 -2.73
C ILE A 77 -6.89 16.99 -2.62
N ASP A 78 -6.03 17.54 -3.47
CA ASP A 78 -5.78 18.99 -3.51
C ASP A 78 -7.01 19.76 -4.00
N ALA A 79 -7.78 19.23 -4.96
CA ALA A 79 -9.06 19.82 -5.35
C ALA A 79 -10.03 19.88 -4.17
N ARG A 80 -10.16 18.76 -3.43
CA ARG A 80 -10.98 18.70 -2.22
C ARG A 80 -10.54 19.70 -1.17
N ARG A 81 -9.24 19.87 -0.96
CA ARG A 81 -8.65 20.88 -0.04
C ARG A 81 -8.93 22.32 -0.47
N ARG A 82 -9.02 22.58 -1.79
CA ARG A 82 -9.44 23.89 -2.33
C ARG A 82 -10.94 24.16 -2.17
N GLY A 83 -11.72 23.22 -1.63
CA GLY A 83 -13.17 23.34 -1.48
C GLY A 83 -13.97 22.90 -2.70
N VAL A 84 -13.34 22.29 -3.70
CA VAL A 84 -14.03 21.66 -4.84
C VAL A 84 -14.74 20.41 -4.35
N GLU A 85 -15.98 20.19 -4.79
CA GLU A 85 -16.70 18.94 -4.55
C GLU A 85 -16.01 17.81 -5.30
N VAL A 86 -15.63 16.74 -4.61
CA VAL A 86 -14.99 15.58 -5.26
C VAL A 86 -15.75 14.32 -4.87
N ASP A 87 -16.39 13.70 -5.85
CA ASP A 87 -17.14 12.44 -5.74
C ASP A 87 -16.47 11.37 -6.60
N VAL A 88 -16.10 10.26 -5.98
CA VAL A 88 -15.40 9.16 -6.64
C VAL A 88 -16.19 7.87 -6.45
N LEU A 89 -16.57 7.24 -7.57
CA LEU A 89 -17.24 5.96 -7.59
C LEU A 89 -16.36 4.94 -8.30
N LEU A 90 -16.06 3.84 -7.60
CA LEU A 90 -15.16 2.79 -8.07
C LEU A 90 -15.88 1.44 -8.14
N ASP A 91 -15.35 0.53 -8.95
CA ASP A 91 -15.77 -0.86 -8.91
C ASP A 91 -15.34 -1.53 -7.60
N ALA A 92 -16.22 -2.35 -7.02
CA ALA A 92 -15.95 -3.04 -5.75
C ALA A 92 -14.90 -4.15 -5.87
N GLY A 93 -14.57 -4.60 -7.09
CA GLY A 93 -13.80 -5.82 -7.29
C GLY A 93 -14.58 -7.08 -6.90
N ASP A 94 -15.90 -6.98 -6.67
CA ASP A 94 -16.76 -8.14 -6.34
C ASP A 94 -17.00 -9.06 -7.58
N SER A 95 -16.16 -8.95 -8.61
CA SER A 95 -16.11 -9.84 -9.76
C SER A 95 -15.46 -11.17 -9.34
N PRO A 96 -16.02 -12.33 -9.71
CA PRO A 96 -15.37 -13.64 -9.52
C PRO A 96 -14.06 -13.78 -10.31
N PHE A 97 -13.66 -12.73 -11.04
CA PHE A 97 -12.41 -12.64 -11.76
C PHE A 97 -11.37 -11.74 -11.09
N ASP A 98 -11.74 -10.94 -10.07
CA ASP A 98 -10.85 -9.99 -9.39
C ASP A 98 -11.00 -9.99 -7.85
N PRO A 99 -10.59 -11.07 -7.18
CA PRO A 99 -10.86 -11.23 -5.75
C PRO A 99 -10.04 -10.32 -4.81
N LEU A 100 -9.06 -9.59 -5.36
CA LEU A 100 -8.40 -8.52 -4.66
C LEU A 100 -9.08 -7.21 -5.03
N ASP A 101 -9.54 -6.47 -4.04
CA ASP A 101 -9.98 -5.09 -4.22
C ASP A 101 -8.81 -4.21 -4.71
N ARG A 102 -8.62 -4.16 -6.04
CA ARG A 102 -7.52 -3.43 -6.69
C ARG A 102 -7.62 -1.91 -6.54
N ASN A 103 -8.80 -1.44 -6.15
CA ASN A 103 -9.12 -0.04 -5.92
C ASN A 103 -8.80 0.39 -4.47
N ARG A 104 -8.60 -0.56 -3.54
CA ARG A 104 -8.40 -0.31 -2.11
C ARG A 104 -7.38 0.77 -1.81
N ALA A 105 -6.20 0.71 -2.42
CA ALA A 105 -5.14 1.67 -2.16
C ALA A 105 -5.55 3.11 -2.55
N ALA A 106 -6.25 3.26 -3.68
CA ALA A 106 -6.81 4.55 -4.11
C ALA A 106 -7.91 5.02 -3.18
N VAL A 107 -8.84 4.13 -2.84
CA VAL A 107 -9.95 4.41 -1.92
C VAL A 107 -9.45 4.92 -0.58
N GLU A 108 -8.51 4.21 0.03
CA GLU A 108 -7.93 4.61 1.30
C GLU A 108 -7.17 5.94 1.22
N ALA A 109 -6.40 6.16 0.15
CA ALA A 109 -5.65 7.40 -0.02
C ALA A 109 -6.58 8.62 -0.17
N LEU A 110 -7.61 8.49 -1.01
CA LEU A 110 -8.61 9.52 -1.26
C LEU A 110 -9.47 9.78 -0.02
N ALA A 111 -9.93 8.72 0.66
CA ALA A 111 -10.71 8.84 1.90
C ALA A 111 -9.90 9.54 3.01
N ARG A 112 -8.61 9.19 3.19
CA ARG A 112 -7.70 9.91 4.10
C ARG A 112 -7.53 11.38 3.72
N GLY A 113 -7.61 11.70 2.43
CA GLY A 113 -7.59 13.07 1.92
C GLY A 113 -8.92 13.83 2.04
N GLY A 114 -9.95 13.23 2.61
CA GLY A 114 -11.28 13.84 2.80
C GLY A 114 -12.16 13.86 1.53
N VAL A 115 -11.79 13.09 0.50
CA VAL A 115 -12.57 12.91 -0.72
C VAL A 115 -13.73 11.94 -0.45
N ALA A 116 -14.91 12.21 -1.02
CA ALA A 116 -16.03 11.28 -0.95
C ALA A 116 -15.78 10.13 -1.94
N VAL A 117 -15.66 8.90 -1.42
CA VAL A 117 -15.39 7.70 -2.22
C VAL A 117 -16.41 6.62 -1.90
N ALA A 118 -16.95 5.98 -2.93
CA ALA A 118 -17.89 4.87 -2.80
C ALA A 118 -17.56 3.75 -3.79
N TYR A 119 -18.03 2.54 -3.48
CA TYR A 119 -18.09 1.45 -4.43
C TYR A 119 -19.48 1.34 -5.06
N VAL A 120 -19.55 0.85 -6.30
CA VAL A 120 -20.81 0.36 -6.86
C VAL A 120 -21.21 -0.92 -6.14
N ASP A 121 -22.50 -1.03 -5.82
CA ASP A 121 -23.08 -2.19 -5.16
C ASP A 121 -23.86 -3.07 -6.14
N GLY A 122 -23.60 -4.38 -6.09
CA GLY A 122 -24.31 -5.40 -6.86
C GLY A 122 -24.13 -5.39 -8.38
N LYS A 123 -23.25 -4.55 -8.94
CA LYS A 123 -22.95 -4.47 -10.38
C LYS A 123 -21.48 -4.11 -10.63
N ILE A 124 -20.99 -4.47 -11.83
CA ILE A 124 -19.67 -4.05 -12.29
C ILE A 124 -19.75 -2.62 -12.86
N LEU A 125 -18.94 -1.71 -12.34
CA LEU A 125 -18.72 -0.38 -12.90
C LEU A 125 -17.63 -0.44 -13.96
N HIS A 126 -17.99 -0.60 -15.24
CA HIS A 126 -16.98 -0.64 -16.31
C HIS A 126 -16.66 0.73 -16.95
N ALA A 127 -17.05 1.83 -16.32
CA ALA A 127 -16.81 3.18 -16.82
C ALA A 127 -15.34 3.60 -16.67
N LYS A 128 -14.85 4.48 -17.55
CA LYS A 128 -13.65 5.28 -17.33
C LYS A 128 -13.94 6.72 -17.73
N ALA A 129 -14.47 7.47 -16.78
CA ALA A 129 -14.98 8.79 -17.04
C ALA A 129 -14.64 9.79 -15.93
N VAL A 130 -14.36 11.01 -16.34
CA VAL A 130 -14.12 12.16 -15.47
C VAL A 130 -15.05 13.28 -15.90
N VAL A 131 -15.78 13.87 -14.97
CA VAL A 131 -16.61 15.06 -15.22
C VAL A 131 -16.11 16.19 -14.34
N VAL A 132 -15.69 17.29 -14.95
CA VAL A 132 -15.20 18.48 -14.26
C VAL A 132 -16.17 19.64 -14.46
N ASP A 133 -16.54 20.28 -13.36
CA ASP A 133 -17.43 21.45 -13.29
C ASP A 133 -18.75 21.28 -14.07
N ARG A 134 -19.24 20.03 -14.14
CA ARG A 134 -20.46 19.61 -14.87
C ARG A 134 -20.46 20.07 -16.34
N LYS A 135 -19.29 20.21 -16.95
CA LYS A 135 -19.12 20.78 -18.29
C LYS A 135 -18.05 20.07 -19.11
N THR A 136 -16.89 19.81 -18.53
CA THR A 136 -15.82 19.07 -19.22
C THR A 136 -15.96 17.59 -18.92
N VAL A 137 -15.97 16.74 -19.94
CA VAL A 137 -16.05 15.29 -19.80
C VAL A 137 -14.81 14.68 -20.46
N ILE A 138 -14.14 13.79 -19.75
CA ILE A 138 -13.16 12.87 -20.31
C ILE A 138 -13.80 11.49 -20.27
N LEU A 139 -13.87 10.80 -21.40
CA LEU A 139 -14.50 9.49 -21.51
C LEU A 139 -13.72 8.62 -22.51
N GLY A 140 -13.47 7.37 -22.15
CA GLY A 140 -12.80 6.43 -23.05
C GLY A 140 -12.52 5.08 -22.43
N SER A 141 -11.38 4.49 -22.81
CA SER A 141 -10.94 3.16 -22.37
C SER A 141 -9.91 3.19 -21.23
N SER A 142 -9.27 4.34 -20.97
CA SER A 142 -8.17 4.44 -19.99
C SER A 142 -8.61 4.28 -18.54
N ASN A 143 -8.28 3.15 -17.92
CA ASN A 143 -8.28 3.04 -16.45
C ASN A 143 -7.15 3.89 -15.85
N TRP A 144 -7.22 4.22 -14.57
CA TRP A 144 -6.12 4.93 -13.89
C TRP A 144 -5.12 3.94 -13.32
N THR A 145 -4.23 3.47 -14.21
CA THR A 145 -3.16 2.50 -13.90
C THR A 145 -1.90 2.87 -14.67
N SER A 146 -0.71 2.50 -14.18
CA SER A 146 0.54 2.72 -14.93
C SER A 146 0.51 2.07 -16.31
N ALA A 147 -0.04 0.85 -16.42
CA ALA A 147 -0.12 0.14 -17.70
C ALA A 147 -0.97 0.90 -18.73
N ALA A 148 -2.12 1.44 -18.32
CA ALA A 148 -2.99 2.23 -19.19
C ALA A 148 -2.29 3.51 -19.70
N PHE A 149 -1.47 4.14 -18.86
CA PHE A 149 -0.80 5.39 -19.23
C PHE A 149 0.48 5.19 -20.05
N GLU A 150 1.19 4.08 -19.86
CA GLU A 150 2.53 3.88 -20.42
C GLU A 150 2.59 2.83 -21.54
N SER A 151 1.69 1.84 -21.53
CA SER A 151 1.89 0.61 -22.32
C SER A 151 0.68 0.13 -23.11
N ASN A 152 -0.54 0.45 -22.67
CA ASN A 152 -1.75 0.05 -23.39
C ASN A 152 -2.02 0.98 -24.57
N VAL A 153 -2.66 0.44 -25.59
CA VAL A 153 -3.28 1.26 -26.64
C VAL A 153 -4.69 1.60 -26.18
N GLU A 154 -4.89 2.85 -25.78
CA GLU A 154 -6.17 3.38 -25.25
C GLU A 154 -6.78 4.39 -26.23
N ALA A 155 -8.09 4.56 -26.16
CA ALA A 155 -8.85 5.54 -26.94
C ALA A 155 -9.73 6.37 -26.02
N ASP A 156 -9.44 7.66 -25.91
CA ASP A 156 -10.13 8.58 -25.01
C ASP A 156 -10.45 9.90 -25.71
N VAL A 157 -11.57 10.50 -25.35
CA VAL A 157 -12.01 11.81 -25.84
C VAL A 157 -12.15 12.76 -24.66
N VAL A 158 -11.68 14.00 -24.84
CA VAL A 158 -12.05 15.12 -23.99
C VAL A 158 -13.04 16.01 -24.74
N MET A 159 -14.16 16.33 -24.09
CA MET A 159 -15.23 17.13 -24.65
C MET A 159 -15.69 18.21 -23.68
N THR A 160 -16.13 19.33 -24.23
CA THR A 160 -16.82 20.38 -23.47
C THR A 160 -18.31 20.30 -23.77
N SER A 161 -19.06 19.54 -22.98
CA SER A 161 -20.49 19.30 -23.18
C SER A 161 -21.23 19.17 -21.85
N THR A 162 -22.01 20.20 -21.50
CA THR A 162 -22.90 20.14 -20.34
C THR A 162 -23.94 19.04 -20.50
N ALA A 163 -24.47 18.81 -21.70
CA ALA A 163 -25.45 17.75 -21.93
C ALA A 163 -24.86 16.35 -21.63
N ALA A 164 -23.65 16.07 -22.11
CA ALA A 164 -22.97 14.81 -21.83
C ALA A 164 -22.59 14.67 -20.34
N ALA A 165 -22.11 15.76 -19.73
CA ALA A 165 -21.79 15.80 -18.31
C ALA A 165 -23.03 15.47 -17.46
N GLU A 166 -24.13 16.19 -17.68
CA GLU A 166 -25.39 15.99 -16.95
C GLU A 166 -25.97 14.59 -17.16
N GLY A 167 -25.96 14.09 -18.40
CA GLY A 167 -26.43 12.74 -18.71
C GLY A 167 -25.62 11.65 -17.98
N LEU A 168 -24.29 11.78 -17.95
CA LEU A 168 -23.41 10.85 -17.25
C LEU A 168 -23.60 10.93 -15.74
N LEU A 169 -23.69 12.14 -15.17
CA LEU A 169 -23.93 12.34 -13.75
C LEU A 169 -25.28 11.75 -13.32
N ALA A 170 -26.35 12.01 -14.07
CA ALA A 170 -27.67 11.43 -13.80
C ALA A 170 -27.64 9.90 -13.85
N ARG A 171 -26.94 9.33 -14.85
CA ARG A 171 -26.80 7.87 -14.98
C ARG A 171 -26.08 7.25 -13.79
N MET A 172 -24.99 7.88 -13.32
CA MET A 172 -24.17 7.37 -12.21
C MET A 172 -24.79 7.63 -10.83
N ALA A 173 -25.60 8.67 -10.68
CA ALA A 173 -26.37 8.92 -9.46
C ALA A 173 -27.41 7.83 -9.19
N ALA A 174 -27.95 7.21 -10.25
CA ALA A 174 -28.92 6.11 -10.13
C ALA A 174 -28.29 4.73 -9.82
N VAL A 175 -26.95 4.65 -9.76
CA VAL A 175 -26.26 3.39 -9.46
C VAL A 175 -26.21 3.19 -7.93
N PRO A 176 -26.63 2.02 -7.41
CA PRO A 176 -26.50 1.71 -5.99
C PRO A 176 -25.05 1.83 -5.51
N ARG A 177 -24.86 2.49 -4.37
CA ARG A 177 -23.54 2.76 -3.80
C ARG A 177 -23.41 2.08 -2.45
N ARG A 178 -22.27 1.44 -2.24
CA ARG A 178 -21.84 0.90 -0.94
C ARG A 178 -20.66 1.70 -0.43
N ALA A 179 -20.71 2.04 0.85
CA ALA A 179 -19.58 2.68 1.52
C ALA A 179 -18.37 1.73 1.49
N PRO A 180 -17.15 2.23 1.23
CA PRO A 180 -15.96 1.39 1.29
C PRO A 180 -15.81 0.77 2.69
N PRO A 181 -15.37 -0.51 2.79
CA PRO A 181 -15.06 -1.11 4.08
C PRO A 181 -14.06 -0.22 4.83
N GLY A 182 -14.40 0.22 6.05
CA GLY A 182 -13.56 1.11 6.86
C GLY A 182 -13.84 2.61 6.76
N THR A 183 -15.01 3.03 6.25
CA THR A 183 -15.44 4.46 6.23
C THR A 183 -16.29 4.89 7.44
N THR A 184 -16.68 3.98 8.33
CA THR A 184 -16.69 4.33 9.76
C THR A 184 -15.24 4.36 10.19
N ALA A 185 -14.77 5.49 10.74
CA ALA A 185 -13.37 5.69 11.12
C ALA A 185 -12.83 4.41 11.77
N GLU A 186 -12.00 3.68 11.03
CA GLU A 186 -11.47 2.41 11.46
C GLU A 186 -10.85 2.62 12.84
N ARG A 187 -11.25 1.81 13.82
CA ARG A 187 -10.70 1.93 15.17
C ARG A 187 -9.19 1.77 15.09
N ARG A 188 -8.46 2.74 15.65
CA ARG A 188 -7.00 2.70 15.78
C ARG A 188 -6.63 2.58 17.25
N VAL A 189 -5.75 1.63 17.55
CA VAL A 189 -5.12 1.48 18.85
C VAL A 189 -3.91 2.41 18.91
N ALA A 190 -3.92 3.36 19.83
CA ALA A 190 -2.81 4.26 20.05
C ALA A 190 -1.68 3.55 20.80
N VAL A 191 -0.58 3.25 20.11
CA VAL A 191 0.62 2.66 20.71
C VAL A 191 1.61 3.79 21.04
N PRO A 192 2.01 3.99 22.30
CA PRO A 192 2.98 5.03 22.64
C PRO A 192 4.29 4.87 21.86
N ALA A 193 4.83 5.94 21.26
CA ALA A 193 6.03 5.85 20.44
C ALA A 193 7.27 5.41 21.24
N ASP A 194 7.32 5.72 22.54
CA ASP A 194 8.38 5.29 23.45
C ASP A 194 8.33 3.77 23.76
N PHE A 195 7.25 3.08 23.42
CA PHE A 195 7.20 1.62 23.39
C PHE A 195 8.23 1.03 22.41
N LEU A 196 8.52 1.72 21.30
CA LEU A 196 9.51 1.29 20.31
C LEU A 196 10.95 1.48 20.78
N SER A 197 11.20 1.86 22.04
CA SER A 197 12.54 2.11 22.57
C SER A 197 13.36 0.82 22.82
N PRO A 198 14.70 0.94 22.94
CA PRO A 198 15.57 -0.17 23.35
C PRO A 198 15.20 -0.77 24.71
N SER A 199 14.64 0.03 25.62
CA SER A 199 14.22 -0.40 26.96
C SER A 199 12.93 -1.21 26.97
N ALA A 200 12.08 -1.05 25.95
CA ALA A 200 10.79 -1.75 25.83
C ALA A 200 10.86 -2.80 24.71
N VAL A 201 10.51 -2.47 23.46
CA VAL A 201 10.55 -3.41 22.34
C VAL A 201 11.93 -4.08 22.18
N GLY A 202 13.03 -3.33 22.29
CA GLY A 202 14.38 -3.92 22.20
C GLY A 202 14.65 -4.95 23.31
N ALA A 203 14.16 -4.72 24.53
CA ALA A 203 14.27 -5.65 25.64
C ALA A 203 13.35 -6.88 25.48
N MET A 204 12.16 -6.71 24.92
CA MET A 204 11.25 -7.81 24.57
C MET A 204 11.86 -8.72 23.52
N VAL A 205 12.45 -8.15 22.45
CA VAL A 205 13.11 -8.91 21.39
C VAL A 205 14.29 -9.72 21.92
N ARG A 206 15.17 -9.12 22.73
CA ARG A 206 16.29 -9.84 23.37
C ARG A 206 15.84 -11.01 24.23
N ARG A 207 14.70 -10.89 24.91
CA ARG A 207 14.12 -11.94 25.76
C ARG A 207 13.18 -12.89 25.00
N LYS A 208 13.00 -12.70 23.68
CA LYS A 208 12.03 -13.44 22.85
C LYS A 208 10.61 -13.39 23.43
N ASP A 209 10.23 -12.25 24.02
CA ASP A 209 8.99 -12.11 24.77
C ASP A 209 7.81 -11.70 23.88
N GLU A 210 7.42 -12.59 22.97
CA GLU A 210 6.28 -12.37 22.08
C GLU A 210 4.97 -12.25 22.87
N GLY A 211 4.80 -13.07 23.91
CA GLY A 211 3.63 -13.02 24.77
C GLY A 211 3.47 -11.71 25.54
N GLY A 212 4.59 -11.11 25.97
CA GLY A 212 4.57 -9.77 26.57
C GLY A 212 4.13 -8.71 25.57
N LEU A 213 4.69 -8.73 24.35
CA LEU A 213 4.29 -7.80 23.29
C LEU A 213 2.80 -7.91 22.97
N ASP A 214 2.29 -9.12 22.75
CA ASP A 214 0.88 -9.35 22.39
C ASP A 214 -0.07 -8.89 23.50
N LEU A 215 0.26 -9.21 24.76
CA LEU A 215 -0.55 -8.81 25.90
C LEU A 215 -0.55 -7.30 26.10
N TYR A 216 0.59 -6.64 25.93
CA TYR A 216 0.66 -5.20 26.03
C TYR A 216 -0.16 -4.50 24.93
N LEU A 217 -0.03 -4.94 23.67
CA LEU A 217 -0.84 -4.41 22.56
C LEU A 217 -2.34 -4.66 22.79
N HIS A 218 -2.71 -5.81 23.34
CA HIS A 218 -4.09 -6.11 23.71
C HIS A 218 -4.61 -5.15 24.80
N PHE A 219 -3.80 -4.81 25.81
CA PHE A 219 -4.20 -3.83 26.83
C PHE A 219 -4.40 -2.44 26.29
N LEU A 220 -3.54 -2.00 25.37
CA LEU A 220 -3.76 -0.74 24.66
C LEU A 220 -5.07 -0.80 23.86
N ARG A 221 -5.36 -1.93 23.22
CA ARG A 221 -6.61 -2.14 22.51
C ARG A 221 -7.83 -2.08 23.41
N VAL A 222 -7.80 -2.64 24.63
CA VAL A 222 -8.96 -2.64 25.54
C VAL A 222 -9.01 -1.40 26.45
N GLY A 223 -8.02 -0.51 26.39
CA GLY A 223 -8.00 0.74 27.15
C GLY A 223 -7.66 0.54 28.62
N LEU A 224 -6.58 -0.18 28.93
CA LEU A 224 -6.13 -0.38 30.31
C LEU A 224 -5.90 0.97 31.02
N SER A 225 -6.50 1.14 32.20
CA SER A 225 -6.42 2.40 32.97
C SER A 225 -5.00 2.68 33.46
N THR A 226 -4.62 3.96 33.47
CA THR A 226 -3.40 4.45 34.13
C THR A 226 -3.63 4.81 35.60
N GLN A 227 -4.89 4.95 36.02
CA GLN A 227 -5.24 5.40 37.37
C GLN A 227 -5.54 4.23 38.30
N ALA A 228 -6.46 3.34 37.88
CA ALA A 228 -6.95 2.23 38.70
C ALA A 228 -6.32 0.90 38.27
N PHE A 229 -6.13 0.01 39.25
CA PHE A 229 -5.80 -1.39 38.98
C PHE A 229 -7.03 -2.14 38.47
N THR A 230 -6.86 -2.88 37.39
CA THR A 230 -7.86 -3.75 36.80
C THR A 230 -7.49 -5.20 37.09
N GLU A 231 -8.37 -5.95 37.75
CA GLU A 231 -8.23 -7.40 37.90
C GLU A 231 -8.40 -8.07 36.53
N VAL A 232 -7.47 -8.96 36.19
CA VAL A 232 -7.42 -9.60 34.88
C VAL A 232 -8.16 -10.92 34.93
N ASP A 233 -9.24 -11.02 34.16
CA ASP A 233 -9.91 -12.28 33.87
C ASP A 233 -8.95 -13.23 33.15
N VAL A 234 -8.43 -14.21 33.91
CA VAL A 234 -7.39 -15.14 33.45
C VAL A 234 -7.86 -15.99 32.27
N PRO A 235 -9.04 -16.67 32.29
CA PRO A 235 -9.57 -17.37 31.13
C PRO A 235 -9.70 -16.50 29.88
N ARG A 236 -10.22 -15.28 30.02
CA ARG A 236 -10.40 -14.35 28.90
C ARG A 236 -9.06 -13.90 28.33
N ALA A 237 -8.08 -13.60 29.18
CA ALA A 237 -6.74 -13.21 28.75
C ALA A 237 -6.00 -14.34 28.02
N VAL A 238 -6.09 -15.58 28.51
CA VAL A 238 -5.53 -16.77 27.83
C VAL A 238 -6.14 -16.97 26.45
N THR A 239 -7.47 -16.84 26.36
CA THR A 239 -8.21 -16.94 25.09
C THR A 239 -7.80 -15.84 24.11
N ALA A 240 -7.73 -14.59 24.58
CA ALA A 240 -7.34 -13.44 23.76
C ALA A 240 -5.91 -13.56 23.21
N LEU A 241 -4.99 -14.15 23.98
CA LEU A 241 -3.61 -14.39 23.55
C LEU A 241 -3.43 -15.66 22.69
N GLY A 242 -4.51 -16.40 22.41
CA GLY A 242 -4.45 -17.64 21.65
C GLY A 242 -3.67 -18.76 22.35
N TYR A 243 -3.59 -18.71 23.68
CA TYR A 243 -2.89 -19.72 24.47
C TYR A 243 -3.79 -20.94 24.71
N LYS A 244 -3.20 -22.13 24.64
CA LYS A 244 -3.88 -23.35 25.11
C LYS A 244 -4.18 -23.20 26.60
N ASP A 245 -5.44 -23.48 26.98
CA ASP A 245 -5.84 -23.52 28.38
C ASP A 245 -5.15 -24.70 29.09
N GLN A 246 -4.45 -24.41 30.18
CA GLN A 246 -3.75 -25.40 31.01
C GLN A 246 -4.34 -25.50 32.42
N GLY A 247 -5.55 -24.96 32.61
CA GLY A 247 -6.24 -24.86 33.88
C GLY A 247 -5.89 -23.58 34.68
N PRO A 248 -6.72 -23.22 35.66
CA PRO A 248 -6.68 -21.90 36.31
C PRO A 248 -5.32 -21.55 36.94
N VAL A 249 -4.70 -22.50 37.65
CA VAL A 249 -3.44 -22.27 38.37
C VAL A 249 -2.27 -22.06 37.41
N ALA A 250 -2.18 -22.87 36.36
CA ALA A 250 -1.10 -22.78 35.37
C ALA A 250 -1.23 -21.49 34.55
N ASN A 251 -2.44 -21.16 34.12
CA ASN A 251 -2.74 -19.92 33.38
C ASN A 251 -2.43 -18.68 34.21
N ARG A 252 -2.84 -18.65 35.48
CA ARG A 252 -2.54 -17.55 36.41
C ARG A 252 -1.03 -17.40 36.60
N ARG A 253 -0.31 -18.51 36.84
CA ARG A 253 1.16 -18.49 36.98
C ARG A 253 1.84 -17.97 35.71
N ARG A 254 1.33 -18.34 34.53
CA ARG A 254 1.84 -17.86 33.24
C ARG A 254 1.64 -16.36 33.09
N LEU A 255 0.45 -15.86 33.38
CA LEU A 255 0.14 -14.43 33.31
C LEU A 255 0.96 -13.61 34.31
N HIS A 256 1.10 -14.05 35.56
CA HIS A 256 2.01 -13.41 36.53
C HIS A 256 3.43 -13.26 36.00
N LYS A 257 3.97 -14.30 35.35
CA LYS A 257 5.30 -14.21 34.71
C LYS A 257 5.36 -13.17 33.59
N ILE A 258 4.30 -13.03 32.79
CA ILE A 258 4.24 -12.02 31.72
C ILE A 258 4.17 -10.62 32.33
N PHE A 259 3.28 -10.42 33.31
CA PHE A 259 3.11 -9.13 34.00
C PHE A 259 4.37 -8.63 34.67
N ARG A 260 5.10 -9.51 35.35
CA ARG A 260 6.39 -9.16 35.94
C ARG A 260 7.40 -8.67 34.90
N ARG A 261 7.39 -9.25 33.69
CA ARG A 261 8.25 -8.78 32.60
C ARG A 261 7.77 -7.44 32.06
N LEU A 262 6.47 -7.26 31.86
CA LEU A 262 5.89 -5.97 31.44
C LEU A 262 6.19 -4.83 32.43
N ASP A 263 6.18 -5.12 33.73
CA ASP A 263 6.58 -4.17 34.76
C ASP A 263 8.09 -3.84 34.69
N GLN A 264 8.94 -4.85 34.48
CA GLN A 264 10.39 -4.64 34.24
C GLN A 264 10.69 -3.82 32.98
N TYR A 265 9.81 -3.85 31.97
CA TYR A 265 9.93 -2.98 30.78
C TYR A 265 9.38 -1.56 31.01
N GLY A 266 8.82 -1.29 32.20
CA GLY A 266 8.24 0.01 32.54
C GLY A 266 6.91 0.30 31.82
N LEU A 267 6.16 -0.74 31.42
CA LEU A 267 4.93 -0.59 30.63
C LEU A 267 3.66 -0.66 31.47
N VAL A 268 3.66 -1.49 32.50
CA VAL A 268 2.53 -1.68 33.42
C VAL A 268 3.05 -1.69 34.85
N GLU A 269 2.14 -1.55 35.81
CA GLU A 269 2.40 -1.88 37.21
C GLU A 269 1.52 -3.07 37.56
N ALA A 270 2.11 -4.11 38.15
CA ALA A 270 1.41 -5.34 38.50
C ALA A 270 1.38 -5.55 40.01
N LYS A 271 0.19 -5.80 40.56
CA LYS A 271 0.02 -6.28 41.92
C LYS A 271 0.08 -7.79 41.93
N GLU A 272 1.14 -8.33 42.53
CA GLU A 272 1.21 -9.76 42.82
C GLU A 272 0.41 -10.04 44.10
N THR A 273 -0.60 -10.88 44.02
CA THR A 273 -1.32 -11.38 45.19
C THR A 273 -1.39 -12.89 45.11
N TYR A 274 -0.84 -13.57 46.13
CA TYR A 274 -0.77 -15.03 46.14
C TYR A 274 -2.17 -15.64 46.09
N GLY A 275 -2.37 -16.62 45.20
CA GLY A 275 -3.65 -17.31 45.04
C GLY A 275 -4.76 -16.51 44.34
N ARG A 276 -4.53 -15.24 43.99
CA ARG A 276 -5.51 -14.38 43.30
C ARG A 276 -5.09 -14.04 41.88
N ASP A 277 -6.08 -13.63 41.10
CA ASP A 277 -5.86 -13.17 39.73
C ASP A 277 -5.03 -11.87 39.74
N PRO A 278 -4.13 -11.70 38.75
CA PRO A 278 -3.26 -10.53 38.69
C PRO A 278 -4.09 -9.26 38.47
N ALA A 279 -3.77 -8.21 39.21
CA ALA A 279 -4.33 -6.88 38.98
C ALA A 279 -3.24 -5.98 38.38
N VAL A 280 -3.56 -5.26 37.31
CA VAL A 280 -2.60 -4.41 36.58
C VAL A 280 -3.17 -3.05 36.24
N ARG A 281 -2.28 -2.06 36.10
CA ARG A 281 -2.59 -0.76 35.48
C ARG A 281 -1.50 -0.37 34.50
N ALA A 282 -1.83 0.41 33.49
CA ALA A 282 -0.86 0.96 32.55
C ALA A 282 0.03 2.00 33.25
N ARG A 283 1.31 2.05 32.91
CA ARG A 283 2.15 3.18 33.28
C ARG A 283 1.91 4.33 32.29
N PRO A 284 1.89 5.60 32.72
CA PRO A 284 1.77 6.73 31.80
C PRO A 284 2.88 6.70 30.75
N ALA A 285 2.51 6.91 29.49
CA ALA A 285 3.48 7.03 28.41
C ALA A 285 4.41 8.23 28.66
N ARG A 286 5.70 8.08 28.36
CA ARG A 286 6.66 9.20 28.48
C ARG A 286 6.58 10.17 27.31
N SER A 287 5.95 9.74 26.21
CA SER A 287 5.75 10.53 25.00
C SER A 287 4.27 10.69 24.70
N THR A 288 3.90 11.88 24.21
CA THR A 288 2.58 12.14 23.63
C THR A 288 2.46 11.63 22.19
N ALA A 289 3.59 11.29 21.55
CA ALA A 289 3.59 10.74 20.21
C ALA A 289 3.13 9.26 20.23
N THR A 290 2.27 8.90 19.29
CA THR A 290 1.72 7.54 19.17
C THR A 290 1.93 6.98 17.76
N VAL A 291 1.82 5.67 17.65
CA VAL A 291 1.67 4.91 16.40
C VAL A 291 0.23 4.47 16.34
N ALA A 292 -0.47 4.73 15.24
CA ALA A 292 -1.87 4.33 15.12
C ALA A 292 -1.95 2.92 14.53
N LEU A 293 -2.03 1.90 15.38
CA LEU A 293 -2.20 0.52 14.97
C LEU A 293 -3.66 0.23 14.60
N SER A 294 -3.89 -0.25 13.38
CA SER A 294 -5.22 -0.67 12.90
C SER A 294 -5.82 -1.79 13.77
N ASP A 295 -7.10 -1.68 14.17
CA ASP A 295 -7.78 -2.72 14.97
C ASP A 295 -7.94 -4.03 14.18
N HIS A 296 -7.87 -3.97 12.84
CA HIS A 296 -7.82 -5.14 11.97
C HIS A 296 -6.63 -6.07 12.25
N TYR A 297 -5.53 -5.54 12.81
CA TYR A 297 -4.43 -6.36 13.34
C TYR A 297 -4.94 -7.46 14.28
N PHE A 298 -5.92 -7.14 15.11
CA PHE A 298 -6.49 -8.09 16.07
C PHE A 298 -7.72 -8.80 15.51
N VAL A 299 -8.63 -8.08 14.83
CA VAL A 299 -9.88 -8.65 14.30
C VAL A 299 -9.60 -9.80 13.35
N TRP A 300 -8.58 -9.68 12.51
CA TRP A 300 -8.20 -10.71 11.55
C TRP A 300 -7.09 -11.66 12.04
N GLY A 301 -6.69 -11.52 13.31
CA GLY A 301 -5.77 -12.44 13.96
C GLY A 301 -4.31 -12.28 13.54
N TRP A 302 -3.90 -11.12 13.03
CA TRP A 302 -2.49 -10.86 12.68
C TRP A 302 -1.57 -10.83 13.90
N ASP A 303 -2.11 -10.48 15.06
CA ASP A 303 -1.51 -10.68 16.38
C ASP A 303 -1.12 -12.14 16.67
N ARG A 304 -1.79 -13.12 16.07
CA ARG A 304 -1.48 -14.55 16.24
C ARG A 304 -0.74 -15.16 15.05
N ARG A 305 -0.85 -14.55 13.87
CA ARG A 305 -0.24 -15.03 12.62
C ARG A 305 1.20 -14.56 12.45
N LEU A 306 1.49 -13.31 12.83
CA LEU A 306 2.83 -12.76 12.65
C LEU A 306 3.77 -13.24 13.75
N PRO A 307 4.98 -13.72 13.43
CA PRO A 307 6.03 -13.90 14.43
C PRO A 307 6.49 -12.55 15.00
N LEU A 308 7.12 -12.56 16.17
CA LEU A 308 7.66 -11.37 16.85
C LEU A 308 8.39 -10.37 15.92
N ALA A 309 9.22 -10.85 14.98
CA ALA A 309 9.91 -9.99 14.03
C ALA A 309 8.96 -9.24 13.08
N GLY A 310 7.93 -9.91 12.56
CA GLY A 310 6.92 -9.30 11.71
C GLY A 310 6.07 -8.28 12.48
N LYS A 311 5.69 -8.61 13.72
CA LYS A 311 4.93 -7.72 14.61
C LYS A 311 5.68 -6.40 14.87
N VAL A 312 6.95 -6.51 15.28
CA VAL A 312 7.79 -5.34 15.56
C VAL A 312 8.01 -4.52 14.30
N PHE A 313 8.34 -5.14 13.16
CA PHE A 313 8.55 -4.39 11.93
C PHE A 313 7.27 -3.74 11.41
N ALA A 314 6.09 -4.33 11.62
CA ALA A 314 4.81 -3.72 11.25
C ALA A 314 4.58 -2.42 12.04
N LEU A 315 4.83 -2.44 13.36
CA LEU A 315 4.74 -1.25 14.20
C LEU A 315 5.76 -0.18 13.80
N LEU A 316 7.02 -0.56 13.54
CA LEU A 316 8.03 0.36 13.04
C LEU A 316 7.61 0.96 11.70
N SER A 317 7.14 0.15 10.76
CA SER A 317 6.74 0.61 9.43
C SER A 317 5.58 1.61 9.50
N GLN A 318 4.59 1.36 10.35
CA GLN A 318 3.52 2.33 10.61
C GLN A 318 4.06 3.61 11.25
N HIS A 319 4.91 3.49 12.28
CA HIS A 319 5.50 4.64 12.98
C HIS A 319 6.23 5.60 12.04
N TYR A 320 7.07 5.05 11.16
CA TYR A 320 7.86 5.82 10.21
C TYR A 320 7.03 6.32 9.02
N ALA A 321 6.08 5.54 8.53
CA ALA A 321 5.18 5.95 7.44
C ALA A 321 4.32 7.16 7.84
N GLU A 322 3.78 7.18 9.06
CA GLU A 322 2.95 8.28 9.60
C GLU A 322 3.73 9.60 9.74
N ARG A 323 5.06 9.51 9.89
CA ARG A 323 5.96 10.66 10.09
C ARG A 323 6.72 11.04 8.83
N SER A 324 6.57 10.26 7.77
CA SER A 324 7.24 10.51 6.51
C SER A 324 6.53 11.62 5.73
N PRO A 325 7.26 12.64 5.25
CA PRO A 325 6.71 13.62 4.31
C PRO A 325 6.17 12.98 3.01
N ALA A 326 6.70 11.80 2.65
CA ALA A 326 6.28 11.01 1.50
C ALA A 326 5.30 9.87 1.87
N GLY A 327 4.70 9.94 3.08
CA GLY A 327 3.81 8.90 3.61
C GLY A 327 2.76 8.44 2.60
N PRO A 328 2.48 7.12 2.49
CA PRO A 328 2.94 6.06 3.40
C PRO A 328 4.38 5.56 3.14
N ARG A 329 5.08 6.05 2.11
CA ARG A 329 6.45 5.63 1.80
C ARG A 329 7.44 6.22 2.78
N TRP A 330 8.39 5.42 3.25
CA TRP A 330 9.48 5.88 4.11
C TRP A 330 10.77 5.10 3.83
N SER A 331 11.92 5.67 4.15
CA SER A 331 13.23 5.04 3.90
C SER A 331 14.14 5.20 5.11
N GLN A 332 14.75 4.09 5.52
CA GLN A 332 15.78 4.08 6.56
C GLN A 332 16.63 2.82 6.47
N SER A 333 17.92 2.95 6.79
CA SER A 333 18.81 1.79 6.81
C SER A 333 18.43 0.87 7.96
N GLN A 334 18.56 -0.44 7.75
CA GLN A 334 18.31 -1.40 8.83
C GLN A 334 19.31 -1.22 9.98
N ALA A 335 20.56 -0.82 9.69
CA ALA A 335 21.53 -0.46 10.71
C ALA A 335 21.05 0.66 11.64
N THR A 336 20.51 1.75 11.09
CA THR A 336 20.01 2.88 11.91
C THR A 336 18.75 2.50 12.67
N LEU A 337 17.85 1.71 12.08
CA LEU A 337 16.70 1.15 12.80
C LEU A 337 17.14 0.24 13.95
N ALA A 338 18.14 -0.61 13.72
CA ALA A 338 18.66 -1.53 14.71
C ALA A 338 19.23 -0.79 15.91
N GLU A 339 20.06 0.22 15.66
CA GLU A 339 20.64 1.09 16.71
C GLU A 339 19.54 1.81 17.50
N ARG A 340 18.61 2.49 16.82
CA ARG A 340 17.58 3.33 17.46
C ARG A 340 16.63 2.52 18.35
N HIS A 341 16.30 1.30 17.96
CA HIS A 341 15.29 0.49 18.62
C HIS A 341 15.87 -0.65 19.48
N GLY A 342 17.20 -0.77 19.55
CA GLY A 342 17.87 -1.84 20.30
C GLY A 342 17.62 -3.22 19.70
N LEU A 343 17.65 -3.31 18.36
CA LEU A 343 17.41 -4.50 17.57
C LEU A 343 18.69 -4.92 16.82
N THR A 344 18.61 -5.99 16.03
CA THR A 344 19.67 -6.37 15.09
C THR A 344 19.18 -6.26 13.65
N GLU A 345 20.09 -5.98 12.72
CA GLU A 345 19.76 -5.95 11.28
C GLU A 345 19.15 -7.28 10.81
N TRP A 346 19.68 -8.40 11.30
CA TRP A 346 19.11 -9.73 11.03
C TRP A 346 17.65 -9.86 11.49
N PHE A 347 17.32 -9.34 12.68
CA PHE A 347 15.95 -9.36 13.19
C PHE A 347 15.01 -8.51 12.33
N LEU A 348 15.46 -7.33 11.91
CA LEU A 348 14.71 -6.44 11.02
C LEU A 348 14.50 -7.08 9.65
N SER A 349 15.55 -7.63 9.03
CA SER A 349 15.48 -8.35 7.75
C SER A 349 14.46 -9.49 7.80
N ARG A 350 14.43 -10.26 8.90
CA ARG A 350 13.42 -11.30 9.12
C ARG A 350 12.00 -10.73 9.19
N GLY A 351 11.83 -9.57 9.85
CA GLY A 351 10.56 -8.86 9.91
C GLY A 351 10.09 -8.40 8.53
N VAL A 352 10.97 -7.79 7.73
CA VAL A 352 10.68 -7.38 6.35
C VAL A 352 10.25 -8.58 5.51
N VAL A 353 11.04 -9.66 5.49
CA VAL A 353 10.73 -10.87 4.73
C VAL A 353 9.39 -11.45 5.16
N THR A 354 9.11 -11.49 6.45
CA THR A 354 7.81 -11.98 6.97
C THR A 354 6.66 -11.16 6.42
N LEU A 355 6.72 -9.83 6.52
CA LEU A 355 5.64 -8.97 6.05
C LEU A 355 5.50 -8.98 4.52
N ARG A 356 6.60 -9.09 3.77
CA ARG A 356 6.55 -9.23 2.30
C ARG A 356 5.79 -10.49 1.90
N ARG A 357 6.15 -11.62 2.53
CA ARG A 357 5.47 -12.90 2.28
C ARG A 357 4.00 -12.85 2.57
N GLU A 358 3.61 -12.10 3.59
CA GLU A 358 2.21 -11.88 3.97
C GLU A 358 1.57 -10.70 3.21
N ASN A 359 2.24 -10.08 2.22
CA ASN A 359 1.71 -8.93 1.46
C ASN A 359 1.27 -7.76 2.38
N LEU A 360 2.02 -7.51 3.45
CA LEU A 360 1.79 -6.45 4.44
C LEU A 360 2.84 -5.33 4.36
N VAL A 361 3.84 -5.47 3.50
CA VAL A 361 4.80 -4.40 3.20
C VAL A 361 5.31 -4.56 1.77
N ASP A 362 5.38 -3.45 1.06
CA ASP A 362 6.09 -3.35 -0.21
C ASP A 362 7.49 -2.75 0.00
N VAL A 363 8.47 -3.23 -0.75
CA VAL A 363 9.88 -2.87 -0.58
C VAL A 363 10.51 -2.57 -1.92
N ASP A 364 10.81 -1.29 -2.15
CA ASP A 364 11.65 -0.87 -3.26
C ASP A 364 13.11 -0.93 -2.81
N TYR A 365 13.88 -1.79 -3.47
CA TYR A 365 15.31 -1.88 -3.26
C TYR A 365 16.07 -0.96 -4.21
N ASP A 366 17.25 -0.49 -3.77
CA ASP A 366 18.15 0.31 -4.62
C ASP A 366 18.68 -0.51 -5.80
N ASP A 367 18.77 0.13 -6.97
CA ASP A 367 19.14 -0.49 -8.25
C ASP A 367 20.66 -0.69 -8.41
N GLN A 368 21.49 -0.40 -7.39
CA GLN A 368 22.96 -0.52 -7.46
C GLN A 368 23.51 -1.79 -6.79
N PRO A 369 23.79 -2.87 -7.55
CA PRO A 369 24.20 -4.17 -7.01
C PRO A 369 25.67 -4.28 -6.58
N THR A 370 26.52 -3.29 -6.87
CA THR A 370 27.99 -3.36 -6.71
C THR A 370 28.53 -2.76 -5.41
N ALA A 371 27.71 -2.08 -4.62
CA ALA A 371 28.14 -1.52 -3.35
C ALA A 371 28.16 -2.60 -2.24
N THR A 372 29.17 -2.58 -1.38
CA THR A 372 29.17 -3.35 -0.12
C THR A 372 27.93 -3.01 0.71
N ASP A 373 27.45 -3.90 1.61
CA ASP A 373 26.17 -3.70 2.35
C ASP A 373 26.06 -2.34 3.07
N ARG A 374 27.19 -1.71 3.40
CA ARG A 374 27.24 -0.38 4.04
C ARG A 374 27.07 0.81 3.09
N GLN A 375 27.14 0.61 1.78
CA GLN A 375 27.08 1.68 0.76
C GLN A 375 25.78 1.69 -0.05
N ARG A 376 24.85 0.75 0.19
CA ARG A 376 23.54 0.73 -0.48
C ARG A 376 22.66 1.86 0.01
N ARG A 377 21.89 2.50 -0.89
CA ARG A 377 20.83 3.42 -0.43
C ARG A 377 19.82 2.61 0.39
N PRO A 378 19.21 3.22 1.42
CA PRO A 378 18.28 2.49 2.25
C PRO A 378 17.02 2.12 1.46
N SER A 379 16.55 0.88 1.63
CA SER A 379 15.28 0.42 1.05
C SER A 379 14.15 1.40 1.36
N VAL A 380 13.24 1.56 0.41
CA VAL A 380 12.00 2.30 0.62
C VAL A 380 10.92 1.28 0.98
N TYR A 381 10.27 1.49 2.12
CA TYR A 381 9.21 0.65 2.64
C TYR A 381 7.87 1.36 2.48
N THR A 382 6.85 0.60 2.08
CA THR A 382 5.44 1.06 2.07
C THR A 382 4.61 0.05 2.87
N PRO A 383 4.11 0.39 4.07
CA PRO A 383 3.25 -0.53 4.82
C PRO A 383 1.94 -0.78 4.06
N GLY A 384 1.57 -2.05 3.95
CA GLY A 384 0.26 -2.48 3.48
C GLY A 384 -0.79 -2.41 4.59
N ALA A 385 -2.06 -2.46 4.19
CA ALA A 385 -3.16 -2.64 5.14
C ALA A 385 -3.17 -4.09 5.64
N PHE A 386 -3.51 -4.29 6.91
CA PHE A 386 -3.97 -5.61 7.34
C PHE A 386 -5.21 -5.99 6.52
N TYR A 387 -5.41 -7.28 6.28
CA TYR A 387 -6.55 -7.80 5.51
C TYR A 387 -7.11 -9.08 6.15
N ASP A 388 -8.32 -9.48 5.77
CA ASP A 388 -8.91 -10.77 6.16
C ASP A 388 -8.19 -11.92 5.43
N PRO A 389 -7.45 -12.79 6.12
CA PRO A 389 -6.74 -13.89 5.47
C PRO A 389 -7.70 -14.88 4.80
N ALA A 390 -8.93 -15.03 5.30
CA ALA A 390 -9.92 -15.88 4.63
C ALA A 390 -10.35 -15.29 3.28
N ALA A 391 -10.36 -13.95 3.14
CA ALA A 391 -10.56 -13.30 1.84
C ALA A 391 -9.39 -13.58 0.89
N MET A 392 -8.15 -13.53 1.38
CA MET A 392 -6.98 -13.92 0.60
C MET A 392 -6.99 -15.40 0.19
N ASP A 393 -7.47 -16.28 1.06
CA ASP A 393 -7.62 -17.70 0.71
C ASP A 393 -8.66 -17.90 -0.41
N ARG A 394 -9.77 -17.15 -0.39
CA ARG A 394 -10.76 -17.15 -1.48
C ARG A 394 -10.14 -16.66 -2.79
N VAL A 395 -9.36 -15.58 -2.75
CA VAL A 395 -8.60 -15.08 -3.91
C VAL A 395 -7.74 -16.19 -4.53
N MET A 396 -6.95 -16.87 -3.70
CA MET A 396 -6.06 -17.91 -4.17
C MET A 396 -6.84 -19.10 -4.74
N GLY A 397 -8.00 -19.44 -4.15
CA GLY A 397 -8.89 -20.49 -4.66
C GLY A 397 -9.52 -20.15 -6.02
N GLU A 398 -9.84 -18.88 -6.29
CA GLU A 398 -10.30 -18.45 -7.60
C GLU A 398 -9.20 -18.53 -8.66
N LEU A 399 -7.97 -18.15 -8.31
CA LEU A 399 -6.81 -18.37 -9.19
C LEU A 399 -6.59 -19.87 -9.46
N GLU A 400 -6.78 -20.72 -8.45
CA GLU A 400 -6.73 -22.17 -8.60
C GLU A 400 -7.76 -22.69 -9.60
N THR A 401 -9.01 -22.20 -9.47
CA THR A 401 -10.12 -22.59 -10.35
C THR A 401 -9.85 -22.16 -11.79
N ARG A 402 -9.27 -20.97 -12.00
CA ARG A 402 -9.01 -20.41 -13.33
C ARG A 402 -7.83 -21.05 -14.04
N HIS A 403 -6.76 -21.39 -13.30
CA HIS A 403 -5.48 -21.81 -13.89
C HIS A 403 -5.11 -23.27 -13.60
N GLY A 404 -5.85 -23.94 -12.72
CA GLY A 404 -5.59 -25.29 -12.25
C GLY A 404 -4.64 -25.34 -11.06
N ALA A 405 -4.87 -26.32 -10.18
CA ALA A 405 -4.10 -26.56 -8.96
C ALA A 405 -2.59 -26.66 -9.21
N ASP A 406 -2.20 -27.34 -10.28
CA ASP A 406 -0.80 -27.58 -10.61
C ASP A 406 -0.04 -26.31 -10.98
N ALA A 407 -0.67 -25.43 -11.77
CA ALA A 407 -0.09 -24.15 -12.15
C ALA A 407 0.03 -23.23 -10.92
N LEU A 408 -1.02 -23.17 -10.09
CA LEU A 408 -1.01 -22.38 -8.87
C LEU A 408 0.09 -22.84 -7.90
N ARG A 409 0.23 -24.16 -7.67
CA ARG A 409 1.27 -24.71 -6.79
C ARG A 409 2.68 -24.32 -7.23
N ARG A 410 2.98 -24.42 -8.54
CA ARG A 410 4.29 -24.02 -9.10
C ARG A 410 4.52 -22.52 -8.98
N ALA A 411 3.54 -21.72 -9.38
CA ALA A 411 3.65 -20.26 -9.29
C ALA A 411 3.83 -19.77 -7.85
N ARG A 412 3.13 -20.36 -6.88
CA ARG A 412 3.33 -20.05 -5.45
C ARG A 412 4.70 -20.49 -4.93
N ALA A 413 5.23 -21.61 -5.41
CA ALA A 413 6.59 -22.05 -5.07
C ALA A 413 7.64 -21.05 -5.58
N LEU A 414 7.48 -20.53 -6.81
CA LEU A 414 8.32 -19.47 -7.36
C LEU A 414 8.15 -18.16 -6.58
N ALA A 415 6.91 -17.73 -6.33
CA ALA A 415 6.59 -16.53 -5.56
C ALA A 415 7.21 -16.57 -4.15
N ARG A 416 7.30 -17.76 -3.53
CA ARG A 416 7.96 -17.94 -2.24
C ARG A 416 9.45 -17.64 -2.27
N MET A 417 10.12 -17.91 -3.39
CA MET A 417 11.53 -17.55 -3.58
C MET A 417 11.74 -16.03 -3.69
N LEU A 418 10.67 -15.31 -4.06
CA LEU A 418 10.59 -13.85 -4.18
C LEU A 418 10.04 -13.17 -2.92
N TYR A 419 9.60 -13.94 -1.92
CA TYR A 419 8.89 -13.46 -0.74
C TYR A 419 7.54 -12.81 -1.03
N GLU A 420 6.86 -13.26 -2.08
CA GLU A 420 5.59 -12.70 -2.56
C GLU A 420 4.53 -13.82 -2.69
N ASP A 421 4.66 -14.91 -1.90
CA ASP A 421 3.78 -16.09 -2.00
C ASP A 421 2.32 -15.87 -1.57
N ASN A 422 2.04 -14.70 -0.99
CA ASN A 422 0.69 -14.24 -0.68
C ASN A 422 0.32 -12.95 -1.44
N ASP A 423 1.00 -12.62 -2.55
CA ASP A 423 0.56 -11.61 -3.52
C ASP A 423 -0.06 -12.32 -4.75
N PRO A 424 -1.40 -12.34 -4.85
CA PRO A 424 -2.12 -12.96 -5.97
C PRO A 424 -1.72 -12.41 -7.34
N ARG A 425 -1.34 -11.13 -7.42
CA ARG A 425 -0.93 -10.49 -8.67
C ARG A 425 0.40 -11.04 -9.14
N VAL A 426 1.34 -11.26 -8.21
CA VAL A 426 2.63 -11.88 -8.52
C VAL A 426 2.42 -13.34 -8.93
N VAL A 427 1.58 -14.07 -8.20
CA VAL A 427 1.25 -15.46 -8.52
C VAL A 427 0.63 -15.58 -9.92
N GLU A 428 -0.38 -14.78 -10.24
CA GLU A 428 -1.03 -14.79 -11.57
C GLU A 428 -0.05 -14.38 -12.67
N LYS A 429 0.80 -13.36 -12.44
CA LYS A 429 1.86 -12.97 -13.38
C LYS A 429 2.86 -14.09 -13.63
N LEU A 430 3.24 -14.86 -12.61
CA LEU A 430 4.15 -16.01 -12.75
C LEU A 430 3.51 -17.15 -13.56
N ILE A 431 2.20 -17.40 -13.39
CA ILE A 431 1.45 -18.34 -14.22
C ILE A 431 1.47 -17.87 -15.68
N ALA A 432 1.17 -16.60 -15.94
CA ALA A 432 1.20 -16.03 -17.28
C ALA A 432 2.60 -16.09 -17.92
N LEU A 433 3.66 -15.88 -17.12
CA LEU A 433 5.04 -15.97 -17.55
C LEU A 433 5.44 -17.40 -17.90
N GLU A 434 5.03 -18.39 -17.09
CA GLU A 434 5.22 -19.82 -17.37
C GLU A 434 4.49 -20.23 -18.65
N ASN A 435 3.24 -19.79 -18.85
CA ASN A 435 2.48 -20.08 -20.06
C ASN A 435 3.14 -19.52 -21.32
N ARG A 436 3.84 -18.38 -21.20
CA ARG A 436 4.52 -17.73 -22.33
C ARG A 436 5.87 -18.36 -22.68
N HIS A 437 6.66 -18.71 -21.68
CA HIS A 437 8.07 -19.11 -21.87
C HIS A 437 8.36 -20.59 -21.58
N GLY A 438 7.38 -21.31 -21.03
CA GLY A 438 7.49 -22.74 -20.73
C GLY A 438 8.20 -23.05 -19.41
N ARG A 439 7.93 -24.25 -18.89
CA ARG A 439 8.40 -24.71 -17.57
C ARG A 439 9.93 -24.77 -17.43
N ALA A 440 10.64 -25.14 -18.48
CA ALA A 440 12.10 -25.28 -18.45
C ALA A 440 12.79 -23.92 -18.20
N VAL A 441 12.32 -22.86 -18.87
CA VAL A 441 12.83 -21.50 -18.69
C VAL A 441 12.60 -21.02 -17.27
N MET A 442 11.40 -21.25 -16.73
CA MET A 442 11.04 -20.86 -15.36
C MET A 442 11.90 -21.58 -14.32
N ALA A 443 12.17 -22.87 -14.51
CA ALA A 443 13.03 -23.66 -13.63
C ALA A 443 14.48 -23.15 -13.64
N GLU A 444 15.01 -22.79 -14.81
CA GLU A 444 16.37 -22.25 -14.92
C GLU A 444 16.47 -20.85 -14.32
N ALA A 445 15.48 -19.98 -14.54
CA ALA A 445 15.40 -18.67 -13.89
C ALA A 445 15.35 -18.83 -12.35
N ALA A 446 14.60 -19.80 -11.84
CA ALA A 446 14.53 -20.11 -10.41
C ALA A 446 15.87 -20.61 -9.87
N ARG A 447 16.59 -21.45 -10.62
CA ARG A 447 17.94 -21.93 -10.26
C ARG A 447 18.92 -20.77 -10.12
N LEU A 448 18.95 -19.85 -11.08
CA LEU A 448 19.80 -18.65 -11.05
C LEU A 448 19.45 -17.73 -9.87
N LEU A 449 18.16 -17.59 -9.56
CA LEU A 449 17.72 -16.82 -8.39
C LEU A 449 18.11 -17.52 -7.07
N GLY A 450 18.03 -18.86 -7.03
CA GLY A 450 18.36 -19.68 -5.87
C GLY A 450 19.81 -19.51 -5.38
N GLN A 451 20.73 -19.17 -6.28
CA GLN A 451 22.13 -18.87 -5.96
C GLN A 451 22.31 -17.54 -5.21
N LYS A 452 21.32 -16.64 -5.25
CA LYS A 452 21.38 -15.36 -4.55
C LYS A 452 21.07 -15.54 -3.07
N LYS A 453 21.68 -14.71 -2.21
CA LYS A 453 21.37 -14.70 -0.78
C LYS A 453 19.87 -14.43 -0.51
N PRO A 454 19.29 -14.94 0.59
CA PRO A 454 17.89 -14.69 0.95
C PRO A 454 17.52 -13.21 1.07
N ASP A 455 18.42 -12.35 1.49
CA ASP A 455 18.23 -10.90 1.63
C ASP A 455 18.52 -10.10 0.33
N ASN A 456 18.73 -10.79 -0.80
CA ASN A 456 19.13 -10.12 -2.03
C ASN A 456 17.97 -9.29 -2.63
N PRO A 457 18.18 -8.00 -2.95
CA PRO A 457 17.16 -7.11 -3.52
C PRO A 457 16.62 -7.58 -4.88
N LYS A 458 17.32 -8.50 -5.55
CA LYS A 458 16.91 -9.13 -6.80
C LYS A 458 15.87 -10.24 -6.60
N ARG A 459 15.51 -10.59 -5.37
CA ARG A 459 14.39 -11.50 -5.05
C ARG A 459 13.06 -10.75 -5.07
N GLN A 460 12.66 -10.37 -6.29
CA GLN A 460 11.41 -9.68 -6.61
C GLN A 460 10.94 -10.07 -8.01
N TYR A 461 9.64 -9.97 -8.28
CA TYR A 461 9.05 -10.37 -9.57
C TYR A 461 9.73 -9.72 -10.79
N ALA A 462 10.00 -8.41 -10.75
CA ALA A 462 10.52 -7.67 -11.90
C ALA A 462 11.86 -8.25 -12.41
N TYR A 463 12.80 -8.53 -11.49
CA TYR A 463 14.08 -9.14 -11.82
C TYR A 463 13.92 -10.56 -12.34
N PHE A 464 13.09 -11.39 -11.67
CA PHE A 464 12.83 -12.76 -12.10
C PHE A 464 12.23 -12.81 -13.51
N ALA A 465 11.26 -11.94 -13.81
CA ALA A 465 10.66 -11.84 -15.13
C ALA A 465 11.67 -11.42 -16.20
N GLY A 466 12.60 -10.51 -15.87
CA GLY A 466 13.71 -10.13 -16.76
C GLY A 466 14.62 -11.30 -17.10
N VAL A 467 15.03 -12.09 -16.10
CA VAL A 467 15.85 -13.30 -16.30
C VAL A 467 15.13 -14.32 -17.18
N ALA A 468 13.85 -14.60 -16.92
CA ALA A 468 13.07 -15.56 -17.70
C ALA A 468 12.93 -15.14 -19.18
N ARG A 469 12.69 -13.84 -19.43
CA ARG A 469 12.63 -13.31 -20.81
C ARG A 469 13.95 -13.44 -21.54
N GLY A 470 15.07 -13.14 -20.86
CA GLY A 470 16.42 -13.29 -21.44
C GLY A 470 16.71 -14.74 -21.84
N LEU A 471 16.42 -15.68 -20.95
CA LEU A 471 16.57 -17.12 -21.22
C LEU A 471 15.71 -17.61 -22.39
N ALA A 472 14.47 -17.11 -22.51
CA ALA A 472 13.57 -17.46 -23.61
C ALA A 472 13.98 -16.86 -24.96
N GLY A 473 14.70 -15.73 -24.95
CA GLY A 473 15.12 -14.99 -26.15
C GLY A 473 16.45 -15.44 -26.77
N GLY A 474 17.14 -16.43 -26.21
CA GLY A 474 18.39 -16.97 -26.79
C GLY A 474 19.62 -16.07 -26.66
N ALA A 475 19.60 -15.05 -25.79
CA ALA A 475 20.81 -14.32 -25.43
C ALA A 475 21.49 -15.05 -24.26
N GLY A 476 22.69 -15.57 -24.53
CA GLY A 476 23.54 -16.20 -23.54
C GLY A 476 23.71 -15.31 -22.30
N ALA A 477 23.81 -15.97 -21.16
CA ALA A 477 24.32 -15.36 -19.95
C ALA A 477 25.78 -14.97 -20.16
N ASP A 478 26.02 -13.82 -20.79
CA ASP A 478 27.27 -13.10 -20.66
C ASP A 478 26.98 -11.72 -20.06
N GLY A 479 27.79 -11.43 -19.03
CA GLY A 479 27.47 -10.46 -18.01
C GLY A 479 27.40 -9.02 -18.48
N ASN A 480 26.82 -8.22 -17.58
CA ASN A 480 26.99 -6.78 -17.44
C ASN A 480 26.48 -5.90 -18.58
N ALA A 481 25.38 -5.16 -18.31
CA ALA A 481 25.28 -3.69 -18.40
C ALA A 481 23.81 -3.24 -18.51
N PRO A 482 23.50 -1.96 -18.19
CA PRO A 482 24.01 -1.09 -17.13
C PRO A 482 23.07 -1.00 -15.92
#